data_AF-A0A663ES11-F1
#
_entry.id   AF-A0A663ES11-F1
#
_cell.length_a   1.000
_cell.length_b   1.000
_cell.length_c   1.000
_cell.angle_alpha   90.00
_cell.angle_beta   90.00
_cell.angle_gamma   90.00
#
_symmetry.space_group_name_H-M   'P 1'
#
loop_
_entity.id
_entity.type
_entity.pdbx_description
1 polymer ?
#
loop_
_entity_poly.entity_id
_entity_poly.type
_entity_poly.pdbx_seq_one_letter_code
_entity_poly.pdbx_strand_id
1 'polypeptide(L)'
;MATALCPLRTLGRAALRPRDRRLHLSAPRNDAVVISGRKLARQIRQEARHEVEQWVAAGNKRPHLSVVLVGEDPASHSYVLNKTKAAADVGISSETILRPASITEEELLDLISKLNNDANVDGLLVQLPLPEHIDERKICNAVTPDKDVDGFHVINVGRMCLDQYSMLPATPWGVWEIIKRTGIPTLGKNVVVAGRSKNVGMPIAMLLHTDGRHERPGGDATVTISHRYTPKEQLKQHTIRADIVVAAAGIPNLITADMIKEGAAVIDVGITRVQDPVTAKSRLVGDVDFEGVKKKASYITPVPGGVGPMTVAMLMKNTIIAAKKLLKPKELKALTA
;
A
#
# COMPACT_ATOMS: atom_id res chain seq x y z
N MET A 1 -6.97 68.56 -55.01
CA MET A 1 -6.75 69.98 -54.67
C MET A 1 -5.88 70.06 -53.43
N ALA A 2 -4.86 70.93 -53.49
CA ALA A 2 -4.03 71.45 -52.39
C ALA A 2 -3.05 70.51 -51.66
N THR A 3 -1.82 70.56 -52.20
CA THR A 3 -0.48 70.49 -51.60
C THR A 3 -0.28 71.11 -50.20
N ALA A 4 0.88 70.73 -49.62
CA ALA A 4 1.78 71.49 -48.73
C ALA A 4 1.59 71.23 -47.21
N LEU A 5 2.58 71.12 -46.32
CA LEU A 5 4.03 71.38 -46.31
C LEU A 5 4.62 70.69 -45.05
N CYS A 6 5.88 70.24 -45.10
CA CYS A 6 6.72 69.97 -43.92
C CYS A 6 7.30 71.31 -43.41
N PRO A 7 7.70 71.49 -42.12
CA PRO A 7 9.12 71.27 -41.79
C PRO A 7 9.52 70.92 -40.31
N LEU A 8 10.69 70.26 -40.23
CA LEU A 8 11.85 70.44 -39.30
C LEU A 8 11.80 70.11 -37.78
N ARG A 9 12.58 69.06 -37.46
CA ARG A 9 13.64 68.89 -36.43
C ARG A 9 13.34 69.15 -34.93
N THR A 10 13.60 68.10 -34.13
CA THR A 10 14.44 68.19 -32.92
C THR A 10 15.10 66.84 -32.57
N LEU A 11 16.38 66.88 -32.21
CA LEU A 11 17.21 65.80 -31.67
C LEU A 11 16.74 65.36 -30.27
N GLY A 12 16.93 64.08 -29.90
CA GLY A 12 16.81 63.69 -28.49
C GLY A 12 16.92 62.20 -28.15
N ARG A 13 18.14 61.79 -27.80
CA ARG A 13 18.50 60.74 -26.81
C ARG A 13 18.15 59.27 -27.09
N ALA A 14 19.22 58.49 -27.26
CA ALA A 14 19.24 57.05 -27.06
C ALA A 14 18.79 56.69 -25.63
N ALA A 15 17.69 55.96 -25.50
CA ALA A 15 17.24 55.36 -24.26
C ALA A 15 17.79 53.92 -24.16
N LEU A 16 18.72 53.72 -23.24
CA LEU A 16 19.19 52.41 -22.80
C LEU A 16 17.99 51.62 -22.24
N ARG A 17 17.66 50.47 -22.85
CA ARG A 17 16.69 49.52 -22.28
C ARG A 17 17.31 48.87 -21.03
N PRO A 18 16.61 48.79 -19.88
CA PRO A 18 17.09 47.99 -18.77
C PRO A 18 16.98 46.51 -19.17
N ARG A 19 18.09 45.78 -19.03
CA ARG A 19 18.07 44.31 -19.09
C ARG A 19 17.28 43.82 -17.89
N ASP A 20 16.09 43.30 -18.16
CA ASP A 20 15.21 42.66 -17.20
C ASP A 20 15.86 41.32 -16.77
N ARG A 21 16.79 41.37 -15.82
CA ARG A 21 17.31 40.17 -15.15
C ARG A 21 16.22 39.66 -14.22
N ARG A 22 15.34 38.80 -14.75
CA ARG A 22 14.51 37.93 -13.92
C ARG A 22 15.45 37.02 -13.12
N LEU A 23 15.73 37.41 -11.89
CA LEU A 23 16.24 36.50 -10.88
C LEU A 23 15.19 35.41 -10.71
N HIS A 24 15.50 34.20 -11.15
CA HIS A 24 14.76 33.02 -10.77
C HIS A 24 14.86 32.91 -9.24
N LEU A 25 13.84 33.42 -8.54
CA LEU A 25 13.62 33.13 -7.13
C LEU A 25 13.37 31.62 -7.06
N SER A 26 14.41 30.85 -6.74
CA SER A 26 14.27 29.46 -6.35
C SER A 26 13.30 29.42 -5.17
N ALA A 27 12.14 28.81 -5.37
CA ALA A 27 11.20 28.56 -4.28
C ALA A 27 11.96 27.89 -3.13
N PRO A 28 11.68 28.26 -1.86
CA PRO A 28 12.36 27.65 -0.72
C PRO A 28 12.19 26.14 -0.78
N ARG A 29 13.31 25.41 -0.80
CA ARG A 29 13.33 23.94 -0.75
C ARG A 29 12.84 23.51 0.63
N ASN A 30 11.55 23.26 0.76
CA ASN A 30 11.02 22.60 1.94
C ASN A 30 11.24 21.09 1.78
N ASP A 31 11.83 20.49 2.82
CA ASP A 31 11.90 19.03 2.96
C ASP A 31 10.50 18.40 2.78
N ALA A 32 10.47 17.18 2.26
CA ALA A 32 9.26 16.39 2.09
C ALA A 32 8.50 16.24 3.40
N VAL A 33 7.17 16.27 3.31
CA VAL A 33 6.29 15.90 4.41
C VAL A 33 6.46 14.40 4.68
N VAL A 34 6.96 14.07 5.87
CA VAL A 34 7.12 12.68 6.30
C VAL A 34 5.77 12.14 6.75
N ILE A 35 5.20 11.23 5.96
CA ILE A 35 3.89 10.65 6.24
C ILE A 35 4.01 9.63 7.39
N SER A 36 3.39 9.94 8.51
CA SER A 36 3.32 9.03 9.65
C SER A 36 2.25 7.96 9.45
N GLY A 37 2.65 6.81 8.90
CA GLY A 37 1.76 5.64 8.81
C GLY A 37 1.31 5.12 10.18
N ARG A 38 2.12 5.30 11.24
CA ARG A 38 1.68 5.05 12.62
C ARG A 38 0.47 5.91 13.03
N LYS A 39 0.47 7.20 12.66
CA LYS A 39 -0.65 8.11 12.97
C LYS A 39 -1.91 7.70 12.21
N LEU A 40 -1.77 7.42 10.91
CA LEU A 40 -2.89 6.98 10.07
C LEU A 40 -3.45 5.61 10.52
N ALA A 41 -2.58 4.65 10.81
CA ALA A 41 -2.96 3.34 11.33
C ALA A 41 -3.71 3.45 12.67
N ARG A 42 -3.32 4.40 13.55
CA ARG A 42 -4.06 4.66 14.80
C ARG A 42 -5.47 5.17 14.53
N GLN A 43 -5.65 6.08 13.57
CA GLN A 43 -6.99 6.57 13.19
C GLN A 43 -7.86 5.42 12.66
N ILE A 44 -7.33 4.61 11.74
CA ILE A 44 -8.04 3.45 11.18
C ILE A 44 -8.41 2.44 12.26
N ARG A 45 -7.52 2.18 13.22
CA ARG A 45 -7.83 1.27 14.34
C ARG A 45 -8.88 1.85 15.29
N GLN A 46 -8.93 3.17 15.48
CA GLN A 46 -9.99 3.82 16.26
C GLN A 46 -11.35 3.69 15.56
N GLU A 47 -11.40 3.93 14.24
CA GLU A 47 -12.60 3.69 13.43
C GLU A 47 -13.05 2.23 13.52
N ALA A 48 -12.11 1.29 13.34
CA ALA A 48 -12.38 -0.14 13.43
C ALA A 48 -12.90 -0.56 14.81
N ARG A 49 -12.31 -0.05 15.90
CA ARG A 49 -12.79 -0.30 17.27
C ARG A 49 -14.23 0.17 17.43
N HIS A 50 -14.52 1.39 16.99
CA HIS A 50 -15.88 1.94 17.09
C HIS A 50 -16.88 1.08 16.30
N GLU A 51 -16.51 0.64 15.09
CA GLU A 51 -17.35 -0.26 14.29
C GLU A 51 -17.59 -1.61 14.98
N VAL A 52 -16.59 -2.18 15.67
CA VAL A 52 -16.74 -3.43 16.43
C VAL A 52 -17.64 -3.23 17.64
N GLU A 53 -17.46 -2.14 18.39
CA GLU A 53 -18.30 -1.80 19.54
C GLU A 53 -19.76 -1.66 19.15
N GLN A 54 -20.05 -0.93 18.06
CA GLN A 54 -21.40 -0.82 17.51
C GLN A 54 -21.98 -2.17 17.07
N TRP A 55 -21.17 -2.99 16.39
CA TRP A 55 -21.58 -4.31 15.91
C TRP A 55 -21.99 -5.24 17.05
N VAL A 56 -21.18 -5.28 18.12
CA VAL A 56 -21.44 -6.08 19.32
C VAL A 56 -22.61 -5.53 20.12
N ALA A 57 -22.72 -4.20 20.27
CA ALA A 57 -23.85 -3.55 20.94
C ALA A 57 -25.20 -3.83 20.24
N ALA A 58 -25.18 -4.06 18.92
CA ALA A 58 -26.34 -4.49 18.16
C ALA A 58 -26.70 -5.99 18.34
N GLY A 59 -26.04 -6.70 19.27
CA GLY A 59 -26.33 -8.09 19.60
C GLY A 59 -25.62 -9.13 18.71
N ASN A 60 -24.75 -8.69 17.79
CA ASN A 60 -24.00 -9.60 16.94
C ASN A 60 -22.78 -10.17 17.68
N LYS A 61 -22.33 -11.34 17.24
CA LYS A 61 -21.10 -11.95 17.74
C LYS A 61 -19.89 -11.05 17.46
N ARG A 62 -18.99 -10.93 18.45
CA ARG A 62 -17.68 -10.28 18.29
C ARG A 62 -16.88 -10.96 17.15
N PRO A 63 -16.28 -10.19 16.23
CA PRO A 63 -15.44 -10.76 15.18
C PRO A 63 -14.29 -11.62 15.73
N HIS A 64 -13.95 -12.69 15.02
CA HIS A 64 -12.86 -13.58 15.36
C HIS A 64 -11.85 -13.74 14.22
N LEU A 65 -10.56 -13.65 14.55
CA LEU A 65 -9.43 -13.80 13.64
C LEU A 65 -8.56 -15.00 14.04
N SER A 66 -8.49 -16.02 13.19
CA SER A 66 -7.56 -17.12 13.34
C SER A 66 -6.32 -16.91 12.49
N VAL A 67 -5.14 -16.97 13.10
CA VAL A 67 -3.85 -16.83 12.43
C VAL A 67 -3.08 -18.13 12.49
N VAL A 68 -2.76 -18.72 11.34
CA VAL A 68 -1.89 -19.91 11.27
C VAL A 68 -0.46 -19.46 10.99
N LEU A 69 0.48 -19.89 11.82
CA LEU A 69 1.91 -19.63 11.66
C LEU A 69 2.67 -20.96 11.61
N VAL A 70 3.44 -21.15 10.55
CA VAL A 70 4.25 -22.35 10.31
C VAL A 70 5.73 -22.00 10.46
N GLY A 71 6.45 -22.73 11.32
CA GLY A 71 7.87 -22.53 11.57
C GLY A 71 8.19 -21.45 12.61
N GLU A 72 9.48 -21.13 12.73
CA GLU A 72 10.04 -20.35 13.84
C GLU A 72 10.71 -19.04 13.39
N ASP A 73 10.39 -18.53 12.20
CA ASP A 73 10.99 -17.31 11.67
C ASP A 73 10.71 -16.09 12.59
N PRO A 74 11.73 -15.47 13.21
CA PRO A 74 11.51 -14.41 14.19
C PRO A 74 10.79 -13.18 13.62
N ALA A 75 10.93 -12.90 12.32
CA ALA A 75 10.21 -11.81 11.67
C ALA A 75 8.71 -12.12 11.60
N SER A 76 8.35 -13.34 11.21
CA SER A 76 6.96 -13.83 11.18
C SER A 76 6.32 -13.83 12.57
N HIS A 77 7.01 -14.28 13.61
CA HIS A 77 6.51 -14.21 14.99
C HIS A 77 6.21 -12.77 15.44
N SER A 78 7.13 -11.84 15.18
CA SER A 78 6.93 -10.43 15.51
C SER A 78 5.73 -9.85 14.75
N TYR A 79 5.56 -10.23 13.50
CA TYR A 79 4.47 -9.77 12.66
C TYR A 79 3.10 -10.29 13.15
N VAL A 80 3.00 -11.58 13.45
CA VAL A 80 1.79 -12.21 14.00
C VAL A 80 1.43 -11.62 15.36
N LEU A 81 2.43 -11.40 16.23
CA LEU A 81 2.21 -10.74 17.52
C LEU A 81 1.63 -9.32 17.36
N ASN A 82 2.09 -8.56 16.36
CA ASN A 82 1.55 -7.24 16.10
C ASN A 82 0.10 -7.32 15.58
N LYS A 83 -0.24 -8.32 14.77
CA LYS A 83 -1.60 -8.56 14.29
C LYS A 83 -2.56 -8.89 15.44
N THR A 84 -2.18 -9.81 16.33
CA THR A 84 -3.04 -10.20 17.48
C THR A 84 -3.18 -9.08 18.52
N LYS A 85 -2.11 -8.33 18.80
CA LYS A 85 -2.20 -7.12 19.63
C LYS A 85 -3.14 -6.09 19.03
N ALA A 86 -3.05 -5.86 17.71
CA ALA A 86 -3.97 -4.94 17.04
C ALA A 86 -5.42 -5.44 17.06
N ALA A 87 -5.65 -6.75 16.94
CA ALA A 87 -6.97 -7.36 17.06
C ALA A 87 -7.57 -7.10 18.44
N ALA A 88 -6.81 -7.41 19.50
CA ALA A 88 -7.22 -7.13 20.87
C ALA A 88 -7.50 -5.62 21.08
N ASP A 89 -6.62 -4.75 20.57
CA ASP A 89 -6.78 -3.29 20.66
C ASP A 89 -8.11 -2.82 20.05
N VAL A 90 -8.58 -3.42 18.95
CA VAL A 90 -9.83 -3.02 18.28
C VAL A 90 -11.05 -3.82 18.74
N GLY A 91 -10.89 -4.71 19.72
CA GLY A 91 -11.97 -5.55 20.23
C GLY A 91 -12.29 -6.76 19.33
N ILE A 92 -11.38 -7.17 18.45
CA ILE A 92 -11.47 -8.42 17.69
C ILE A 92 -10.86 -9.53 18.55
N SER A 93 -11.56 -10.64 18.69
CA SER A 93 -10.99 -11.84 19.32
C SER A 93 -10.04 -12.52 18.34
N SER A 94 -8.93 -13.09 18.83
CA SER A 94 -7.98 -13.75 17.94
C SER A 94 -7.30 -14.94 18.58
N GLU A 95 -6.91 -15.90 17.76
CA GLU A 95 -6.03 -17.00 18.13
C GLU A 95 -4.81 -17.07 17.20
N THR A 96 -3.73 -17.65 17.70
CA THR A 96 -2.56 -17.99 16.89
C THR A 96 -2.30 -19.49 17.00
N ILE A 97 -2.42 -20.17 15.87
CA ILE A 97 -2.22 -21.61 15.75
C ILE A 97 -0.81 -21.83 15.22
N LEU A 98 0.09 -22.22 16.12
CA LEU A 98 1.47 -22.55 15.79
C LEU A 98 1.56 -23.97 15.24
N ARG A 99 2.32 -24.14 14.17
CA ARG A 99 2.66 -25.44 13.59
C ARG A 99 4.16 -25.50 13.30
N PRO A 100 4.79 -26.67 13.49
CA PRO A 100 6.21 -26.82 13.22
C PRO A 100 6.47 -26.66 11.71
N ALA A 101 7.69 -26.25 11.34
CA ALA A 101 8.11 -26.18 9.94
C ALA A 101 8.01 -27.53 9.22
N SER A 102 7.93 -28.65 9.95
CA SER A 102 7.79 -30.00 9.41
C SER A 102 6.36 -30.42 9.06
N ILE A 103 5.35 -29.57 9.31
CA ILE A 103 3.96 -29.87 8.94
C ILE A 103 3.87 -30.18 7.43
N THR A 104 3.09 -31.19 7.07
CA THR A 104 2.83 -31.51 5.67
C THR A 104 1.82 -30.54 5.06
N GLU A 105 1.83 -30.42 3.74
CA GLU A 105 0.83 -29.61 3.03
C GLU A 105 -0.59 -30.12 3.29
N GLU A 106 -0.79 -31.44 3.34
CA GLU A 106 -2.09 -32.07 3.61
C GLU A 106 -2.62 -31.72 5.00
N GLU A 107 -1.80 -31.83 6.05
CA GLU A 107 -2.20 -31.45 7.41
C GLU A 107 -2.54 -29.96 7.53
N LEU A 108 -1.83 -29.10 6.79
CA LEU A 108 -2.12 -27.67 6.76
C LEU A 108 -3.45 -27.37 6.04
N LEU A 109 -3.73 -28.06 4.93
CA LEU A 109 -5.01 -27.97 4.21
C LEU A 109 -6.18 -28.45 5.09
N ASP A 110 -6.01 -29.53 5.83
CA ASP A 110 -7.02 -30.05 6.77
C ASP A 110 -7.31 -29.05 7.90
N LEU A 111 -6.27 -28.41 8.44
CA LEU A 111 -6.43 -27.34 9.43
C LEU A 111 -7.23 -26.17 8.84
N ILE A 112 -6.91 -25.73 7.63
CA ILE A 112 -7.61 -24.65 6.95
C ILE A 112 -9.08 -25.04 6.70
N SER A 113 -9.34 -26.29 6.28
CA SER A 113 -10.68 -26.82 6.09
C SER A 113 -11.51 -26.78 7.39
N LYS A 114 -10.92 -27.15 8.53
CA LYS A 114 -11.57 -27.04 9.85
C LYS A 114 -11.93 -25.59 10.18
N LEU A 115 -11.00 -24.66 9.99
CA LEU A 115 -11.22 -23.23 10.28
C LEU A 115 -12.22 -22.56 9.31
N ASN A 116 -12.26 -23.02 8.05
CA ASN A 116 -13.28 -22.61 7.08
C ASN A 116 -14.68 -23.02 7.52
N ASN A 117 -14.83 -24.24 8.06
CA ASN A 117 -16.11 -24.76 8.51
C ASN A 117 -16.52 -24.29 9.90
N ASP A 118 -15.59 -23.71 10.68
CA ASP A 118 -15.92 -23.16 11.99
C ASP A 118 -16.70 -21.85 11.84
N ALA A 119 -17.99 -21.88 12.22
CA ALA A 119 -18.85 -20.70 12.25
C ALA A 119 -18.36 -19.62 13.22
N ASN A 120 -17.42 -19.95 14.11
CA ASN A 120 -16.83 -19.00 15.02
C ASN A 120 -15.72 -18.15 14.41
N VAL A 121 -15.12 -18.58 13.30
CA VAL A 121 -14.01 -17.89 12.64
C VAL A 121 -14.56 -17.00 11.54
N ASP A 122 -14.32 -15.70 11.63
CA ASP A 122 -14.74 -14.73 10.61
C ASP A 122 -13.60 -14.41 9.63
N GLY A 123 -12.38 -14.30 10.14
CA GLY A 123 -11.18 -14.08 9.35
C GLY A 123 -10.17 -15.20 9.56
N LEU A 124 -9.59 -15.67 8.47
CA LEU A 124 -8.52 -16.67 8.45
C LEU A 124 -7.35 -16.13 7.64
N LEU A 125 -6.15 -16.19 8.23
CA LEU A 125 -4.92 -15.90 7.50
C LEU A 125 -3.84 -16.94 7.82
N VAL A 126 -3.07 -17.29 6.79
CA VAL A 126 -1.88 -18.13 6.91
C VAL A 126 -0.67 -17.24 6.69
N GLN A 127 0.19 -17.12 7.70
CA GLN A 127 1.35 -16.24 7.66
C GLN A 127 2.39 -16.78 6.66
N LEU A 128 2.76 -15.93 5.71
CA LEU A 128 3.83 -16.18 4.73
C LEU A 128 5.17 -15.58 5.18
N PRO A 129 6.33 -16.10 4.71
CA PRO A 129 6.46 -17.24 3.80
C PRO A 129 6.22 -18.59 4.49
N LEU A 130 5.85 -19.60 3.71
CA LEU A 130 5.78 -20.99 4.17
C LEU A 130 7.09 -21.75 3.89
N PRO A 131 7.33 -22.90 4.57
CA PRO A 131 8.42 -23.80 4.20
C PRO A 131 8.42 -24.19 2.71
N GLU A 132 9.61 -24.40 2.13
CA GLU A 132 9.76 -24.62 0.68
C GLU A 132 9.00 -25.83 0.13
N HIS A 133 8.69 -26.83 0.96
CA HIS A 133 7.95 -28.03 0.55
C HIS A 133 6.43 -27.83 0.48
N ILE A 134 5.92 -26.63 0.78
CA ILE A 134 4.49 -26.31 0.75
C ILE A 134 4.21 -25.30 -0.36
N ASP A 135 3.20 -25.58 -1.20
CA ASP A 135 2.74 -24.64 -2.22
C ASP A 135 1.87 -23.52 -1.61
N GLU A 136 2.47 -22.34 -1.41
CA GLU A 136 1.78 -21.15 -0.91
C GLU A 136 0.52 -20.79 -1.69
N ARG A 137 0.50 -20.99 -3.02
CA ARG A 137 -0.67 -20.67 -3.86
C ARG A 137 -1.82 -21.63 -3.55
N LYS A 138 -1.51 -22.92 -3.39
CA LYS A 138 -2.51 -23.92 -3.00
C LYS A 138 -3.09 -23.59 -1.63
N ILE A 139 -2.23 -23.23 -0.67
CA ILE A 139 -2.65 -22.83 0.68
C ILE A 139 -3.52 -21.56 0.67
N CYS A 140 -3.12 -20.51 -0.05
CA CYS A 140 -3.93 -19.29 -0.16
C CYS A 140 -5.31 -19.55 -0.78
N ASN A 141 -5.39 -20.46 -1.76
CA ASN A 141 -6.65 -20.84 -2.41
C ASN A 141 -7.50 -21.80 -1.57
N ALA A 142 -6.97 -22.38 -0.50
CA ALA A 142 -7.74 -23.21 0.41
C ALA A 142 -8.54 -22.40 1.43
N VAL A 143 -8.14 -21.16 1.72
CA VAL A 143 -8.89 -20.25 2.61
C VAL A 143 -10.16 -19.78 1.90
N THR A 144 -11.33 -19.96 2.51
CA THR A 144 -12.61 -19.53 1.89
C THR A 144 -12.60 -18.03 1.56
N PRO A 145 -13.09 -17.60 0.38
CA PRO A 145 -12.96 -16.21 -0.06
C PRO A 145 -13.58 -15.18 0.90
N ASP A 146 -14.63 -15.54 1.63
CA ASP A 146 -15.30 -14.66 2.60
C ASP A 146 -14.57 -14.55 3.93
N LYS A 147 -13.65 -15.48 4.24
CA LYS A 147 -12.76 -15.43 5.41
C LYS A 147 -11.32 -15.00 5.07
N ASP A 148 -10.97 -14.91 3.80
CA ASP A 148 -9.63 -14.52 3.30
C ASP A 148 -9.35 -13.03 3.55
N VAL A 149 -8.99 -12.69 4.78
CA VAL A 149 -8.72 -11.32 5.22
C VAL A 149 -7.38 -10.78 4.73
N ASP A 150 -6.52 -11.64 4.17
CA ASP A 150 -5.29 -11.23 3.47
C ASP A 150 -5.55 -10.96 1.97
N GLY A 151 -6.71 -11.34 1.42
CA GLY A 151 -7.10 -11.05 0.04
C GLY A 151 -6.29 -11.80 -1.02
N PHE A 152 -5.70 -12.96 -0.68
CA PHE A 152 -4.81 -13.71 -1.56
C PHE A 152 -5.49 -14.83 -2.34
N HIS A 153 -6.71 -15.20 -1.96
CA HIS A 153 -7.51 -16.20 -2.66
C HIS A 153 -7.78 -15.74 -4.10
N VAL A 154 -7.68 -16.66 -5.06
CA VAL A 154 -7.83 -16.35 -6.50
C VAL A 154 -9.13 -15.62 -6.84
N ILE A 155 -10.24 -15.93 -6.16
CA ILE A 155 -11.52 -15.21 -6.30
C ILE A 155 -11.40 -13.75 -5.85
N ASN A 156 -10.77 -13.45 -4.71
CA ASN A 156 -10.60 -12.08 -4.23
C ASN A 156 -9.67 -11.27 -5.14
N VAL A 157 -8.60 -11.90 -5.60
CA VAL A 157 -7.70 -11.31 -6.60
C VAL A 157 -8.41 -11.07 -7.93
N GLY A 158 -9.19 -12.04 -8.41
CA GLY A 158 -9.95 -11.93 -9.66
C GLY A 158 -10.98 -10.80 -9.61
N ARG A 159 -11.78 -10.75 -8.54
CA ARG A 159 -12.74 -9.65 -8.30
C ARG A 159 -12.05 -8.30 -8.20
N MET A 160 -10.91 -8.22 -7.51
CA MET A 160 -10.10 -7.00 -7.46
C MET A 160 -9.63 -6.59 -8.87
N CYS A 161 -9.18 -7.51 -9.72
CA CYS A 161 -8.77 -7.22 -11.09
C CYS A 161 -9.94 -6.81 -12.01
N LEU A 162 -11.18 -7.16 -11.64
CA LEU A 162 -12.40 -6.81 -12.36
C LEU A 162 -13.11 -5.59 -11.76
N ASP A 163 -12.45 -4.85 -10.86
CA ASP A 163 -13.01 -3.68 -10.18
C ASP A 163 -14.31 -3.92 -9.39
N GLN A 164 -14.48 -5.17 -8.92
CA GLN A 164 -15.60 -5.58 -8.06
C GLN A 164 -15.21 -5.54 -6.59
N TYR A 165 -16.20 -5.55 -5.69
CA TYR A 165 -15.92 -5.69 -4.27
C TYR A 165 -15.24 -7.03 -3.96
N SER A 166 -14.15 -6.96 -3.20
CA SER A 166 -13.38 -8.12 -2.73
C SER A 166 -12.65 -7.80 -1.43
N MET A 167 -12.11 -8.82 -0.77
CA MET A 167 -11.12 -8.61 0.28
C MET A 167 -9.84 -8.11 -0.36
N LEU A 168 -9.51 -6.84 -0.16
CA LEU A 168 -8.29 -6.26 -0.72
C LEU A 168 -7.08 -6.71 0.11
N PRO A 169 -5.95 -7.05 -0.53
CA PRO A 169 -4.71 -7.27 0.18
C PRO A 169 -4.33 -6.11 1.08
N ALA A 170 -4.01 -6.41 2.34
CA ALA A 170 -3.89 -5.41 3.39
C ALA A 170 -2.79 -4.37 3.14
N THR A 171 -1.63 -4.78 2.61
CA THR A 171 -0.54 -3.85 2.27
C THR A 171 -0.92 -2.92 1.11
N PRO A 172 -1.39 -3.44 -0.05
CA PRO A 172 -1.92 -2.62 -1.14
C PRO A 172 -3.02 -1.64 -0.72
N TRP A 173 -3.98 -2.10 0.08
CA TRP A 173 -5.03 -1.21 0.59
C TRP A 173 -4.45 -0.15 1.55
N GLY A 174 -3.47 -0.51 2.37
CA GLY A 174 -2.76 0.43 3.25
C GLY A 174 -2.00 1.51 2.50
N VAL A 175 -1.35 1.17 1.38
CA VAL A 175 -0.70 2.15 0.48
C VAL A 175 -1.73 3.13 -0.09
N TRP A 176 -2.87 2.61 -0.54
CA TRP A 176 -3.92 3.45 -1.09
C TRP A 176 -4.57 4.35 -0.02
N GLU A 177 -4.78 3.86 1.20
CA GLU A 177 -5.25 4.67 2.32
C GLU A 177 -4.25 5.77 2.71
N ILE A 178 -2.94 5.51 2.64
CA ILE A 178 -1.92 6.56 2.81
C ILE A 178 -2.13 7.67 1.78
N ILE A 179 -2.25 7.31 0.50
CA ILE A 179 -2.41 8.27 -0.59
C ILE A 179 -3.69 9.09 -0.41
N LYS A 180 -4.84 8.42 -0.19
CA LYS A 180 -6.15 9.06 -0.01
C LYS A 180 -6.19 9.98 1.22
N ARG A 181 -5.78 9.50 2.39
CA ARG A 181 -5.85 10.27 3.65
C ARG A 181 -4.86 11.42 3.70
N THR A 182 -3.81 11.39 2.88
CA THR A 182 -2.85 12.49 2.72
C THR A 182 -3.33 13.52 1.67
N GLY A 183 -4.39 13.21 0.91
CA GLY A 183 -4.90 14.11 -0.13
C GLY A 183 -4.03 14.16 -1.38
N ILE A 184 -3.25 13.10 -1.64
CA ILE A 184 -2.39 13.02 -2.85
C ILE A 184 -3.29 12.61 -4.03
N PRO A 185 -3.42 13.45 -5.08
CA PRO A 185 -4.27 13.14 -6.22
C PRO A 185 -3.69 11.97 -7.03
N THR A 186 -4.53 11.07 -7.51
CA THR A 186 -4.15 9.93 -8.38
C THR A 186 -4.68 10.06 -9.81
N LEU A 187 -5.86 10.67 -9.98
CA LEU A 187 -6.50 10.82 -11.29
C LEU A 187 -5.59 11.56 -12.27
N GLY A 188 -5.30 10.91 -13.41
CA GLY A 188 -4.45 11.42 -14.47
C GLY A 188 -2.97 11.56 -14.10
N LYS A 189 -2.53 11.03 -12.95
CA LYS A 189 -1.13 11.10 -12.50
C LYS A 189 -0.31 9.93 -13.00
N ASN A 190 0.99 10.16 -13.17
CA ASN A 190 1.94 9.10 -13.51
C ASN A 190 2.39 8.39 -12.23
N VAL A 191 2.22 7.07 -12.18
CA VAL A 191 2.63 6.24 -11.04
C VAL A 191 3.64 5.21 -11.51
N VAL A 192 4.70 5.01 -10.75
CA VAL A 192 5.61 3.87 -10.94
C VAL A 192 5.52 2.96 -9.72
N VAL A 193 5.27 1.68 -9.95
CA VAL A 193 5.34 0.62 -8.94
C VAL A 193 6.58 -0.22 -9.19
N ALA A 194 7.59 -0.10 -8.33
CA ALA A 194 8.81 -0.89 -8.37
C ALA A 194 8.64 -2.18 -7.57
N GLY A 195 8.23 -3.23 -8.26
CA GLY A 195 7.86 -4.51 -7.67
C GLY A 195 6.61 -5.08 -8.32
N ARG A 196 6.60 -6.39 -8.59
CA ARG A 196 5.48 -7.10 -9.24
C ARG A 196 4.98 -8.31 -8.47
N SER A 197 5.27 -8.39 -7.17
CA SER A 197 4.83 -9.50 -6.34
C SER A 197 3.31 -9.58 -6.34
N LYS A 198 2.76 -10.80 -6.21
CA LYS A 198 1.32 -11.03 -6.31
C LYS A 198 0.55 -10.52 -5.09
N ASN A 199 1.22 -10.38 -3.96
CA ASN A 199 0.66 -9.90 -2.69
C ASN A 199 0.80 -8.38 -2.48
N VAL A 200 1.71 -7.70 -3.19
CA VAL A 200 1.99 -6.27 -2.99
C VAL A 200 2.00 -5.49 -4.30
N GLY A 201 2.99 -5.72 -5.16
CA GLY A 201 3.21 -4.88 -6.34
C GLY A 201 2.06 -4.90 -7.35
N MET A 202 1.59 -6.08 -7.73
CA MET A 202 0.49 -6.22 -8.71
C MET A 202 -0.83 -5.62 -8.18
N PRO A 203 -1.29 -5.93 -6.95
CA PRO A 203 -2.50 -5.30 -6.43
C PRO A 203 -2.38 -3.77 -6.29
N ILE A 204 -1.23 -3.22 -5.87
CA ILE A 204 -1.04 -1.76 -5.82
C ILE A 204 -1.25 -1.14 -7.21
N ALA A 205 -0.67 -1.75 -8.24
CA ALA A 205 -0.85 -1.27 -9.61
C ALA A 205 -2.33 -1.31 -10.02
N MET A 206 -3.02 -2.41 -9.73
CA MET A 206 -4.44 -2.60 -10.05
C MET A 206 -5.33 -1.55 -9.38
N LEU A 207 -5.13 -1.29 -8.09
CA LEU A 207 -5.93 -0.30 -7.34
C LEU A 207 -5.71 1.13 -7.84
N LEU A 208 -4.48 1.45 -8.28
CA LEU A 208 -4.15 2.80 -8.69
C LEU A 208 -4.53 3.11 -10.14
N HIS A 209 -4.54 2.13 -11.06
CA HIS A 209 -4.81 2.40 -12.47
C HIS A 209 -6.28 2.34 -12.89
N THR A 210 -7.11 1.67 -12.10
CA THR A 210 -8.49 1.31 -12.50
C THR A 210 -9.45 2.49 -12.38
N ASP A 211 -10.62 2.37 -13.01
CA ASP A 211 -11.61 3.46 -13.15
C ASP A 211 -12.25 3.81 -11.79
N GLY A 212 -12.22 5.09 -11.42
CA GLY A 212 -12.85 5.63 -10.21
C GLY A 212 -14.37 5.50 -10.17
N ARG A 213 -15.03 5.09 -11.26
CA ARG A 213 -16.49 4.94 -11.39
C ARG A 213 -16.98 3.50 -11.32
N HIS A 214 -16.08 2.53 -11.25
CA HIS A 214 -16.45 1.12 -11.12
C HIS A 214 -16.98 0.78 -9.71
N GLU A 215 -17.57 -0.42 -9.57
CA GLU A 215 -18.20 -0.92 -8.33
C GLU A 215 -17.29 -0.71 -7.11
N ARG A 216 -16.03 -1.13 -7.25
CA ARG A 216 -14.92 -0.71 -6.39
C ARG A 216 -14.17 0.41 -7.14
N PRO A 217 -14.26 1.68 -6.71
CA PRO A 217 -13.59 2.81 -7.37
C PRO A 217 -12.07 2.63 -7.43
N GLY A 218 -11.42 2.82 -8.56
CA GLY A 218 -9.95 2.84 -8.67
C GLY A 218 -9.32 4.22 -8.47
N GLY A 219 -8.07 4.36 -8.90
CA GLY A 219 -7.28 5.60 -8.77
C GLY A 219 -7.17 6.45 -10.04
N ASP A 220 -7.60 5.95 -11.20
CA ASP A 220 -7.51 6.63 -12.51
C ASP A 220 -6.08 7.11 -12.88
N ALA A 221 -5.04 6.41 -12.42
CA ALA A 221 -3.66 6.77 -12.67
C ALA A 221 -3.06 6.04 -13.88
N THR A 222 -2.10 6.68 -14.56
CA THR A 222 -1.26 6.00 -15.55
C THR A 222 -0.14 5.26 -14.84
N VAL A 223 -0.25 3.94 -14.70
CA VAL A 223 0.68 3.12 -13.91
C VAL A 223 1.71 2.40 -14.79
N THR A 224 2.99 2.52 -14.44
CA THR A 224 4.09 1.68 -14.95
C THR A 224 4.54 0.70 -13.88
N ILE A 225 4.65 -0.58 -14.23
CA ILE A 225 5.17 -1.63 -13.34
C ILE A 225 6.61 -1.94 -13.74
N SER A 226 7.53 -1.90 -12.79
CA SER A 226 8.92 -2.35 -12.95
C SER A 226 9.25 -3.50 -12.02
N HIS A 227 10.35 -4.21 -12.30
CA HIS A 227 10.70 -5.45 -11.60
C HIS A 227 12.19 -5.81 -11.78
N ARG A 228 12.61 -6.97 -11.27
CA ARG A 228 14.01 -7.44 -11.29
C ARG A 228 14.72 -7.41 -12.65
N TYR A 229 13.98 -7.52 -13.77
CA TYR A 229 14.53 -7.43 -15.13
C TYR A 229 14.47 -6.03 -15.76
N THR A 230 13.95 -5.02 -15.05
CA THR A 230 13.97 -3.64 -15.54
C THR A 230 15.37 -3.08 -15.31
N PRO A 231 16.12 -2.70 -16.38
CA PRO A 231 17.42 -2.07 -16.21
C PRO A 231 17.31 -0.78 -15.39
N LYS A 232 18.32 -0.46 -14.59
CA LYS A 232 18.30 0.72 -13.70
C LYS A 232 18.05 2.03 -14.47
N GLU A 233 18.63 2.18 -15.65
CA GLU A 233 18.39 3.34 -16.52
C GLU A 233 16.93 3.45 -16.98
N GLN A 234 16.29 2.33 -17.31
CA GLN A 234 14.86 2.31 -17.66
C GLN A 234 14.00 2.65 -16.44
N LEU A 235 14.33 2.11 -15.26
CA LEU A 235 13.64 2.46 -14.02
C LEU A 235 13.72 3.96 -13.74
N LYS A 236 14.91 4.56 -13.91
CA LYS A 236 15.13 6.01 -13.77
C LYS A 236 14.30 6.83 -14.76
N GLN A 237 14.26 6.43 -16.03
CA GLN A 237 13.47 7.11 -17.07
C GLN A 237 11.97 7.18 -16.75
N HIS A 238 11.42 6.14 -16.11
CA HIS A 238 10.02 6.15 -15.68
C HIS A 238 9.82 6.93 -14.37
N THR A 239 10.67 6.71 -13.36
CA THR A 239 10.54 7.35 -12.03
C THR A 239 10.73 8.87 -12.08
N ILE A 240 11.59 9.38 -12.97
CA ILE A 240 11.82 10.82 -13.10
C ILE A 240 10.60 11.59 -13.64
N ARG A 241 9.65 10.88 -14.24
CA ARG A 241 8.38 11.43 -14.76
C ARG A 241 7.19 11.15 -13.84
N ALA A 242 7.38 10.33 -12.82
CA ALA A 242 6.32 9.88 -11.94
C ALA A 242 5.92 10.98 -10.94
N ASP A 243 4.62 11.18 -10.76
CA ASP A 243 4.07 11.98 -9.68
C ASP A 243 4.03 11.18 -8.37
N ILE A 244 3.90 9.85 -8.46
CA ILE A 244 3.94 8.93 -7.33
C ILE A 244 4.88 7.76 -7.65
N VAL A 245 5.81 7.48 -6.74
CA VAL A 245 6.66 6.28 -6.80
C VAL A 245 6.32 5.38 -5.61
N VAL A 246 5.94 4.14 -5.88
CA VAL A 246 5.74 3.10 -4.86
C VAL A 246 6.86 2.07 -4.98
N ALA A 247 7.70 1.96 -3.95
CA ALA A 247 8.84 1.04 -3.93
C ALA A 247 8.49 -0.20 -3.08
N ALA A 248 8.44 -1.37 -3.71
CA ALA A 248 8.03 -2.64 -3.13
C ALA A 248 8.86 -3.82 -3.69
N ALA A 249 10.16 -3.61 -3.82
CA ALA A 249 11.12 -4.53 -4.41
C ALA A 249 11.96 -5.28 -3.36
N GLY A 250 12.12 -4.74 -2.13
CA GLY A 250 12.95 -5.31 -1.08
C GLY A 250 14.45 -5.13 -1.32
N ILE A 251 14.85 -4.03 -1.97
CA ILE A 251 16.22 -3.72 -2.34
C ILE A 251 16.58 -2.35 -1.72
N PRO A 252 17.41 -2.31 -0.66
CA PRO A 252 17.83 -1.06 -0.04
C PRO A 252 18.47 -0.09 -1.04
N ASN A 253 18.12 1.20 -0.95
CA ASN A 253 18.62 2.27 -1.81
C ASN A 253 18.41 2.03 -3.32
N LEU A 254 17.37 1.27 -3.70
CA LEU A 254 16.99 1.10 -5.10
C LEU A 254 16.54 2.43 -5.71
N ILE A 255 15.78 3.23 -4.96
CA ILE A 255 15.26 4.53 -5.38
C ILE A 255 16.06 5.65 -4.74
N THR A 256 16.72 6.46 -5.56
CA THR A 256 17.61 7.55 -5.13
C THR A 256 17.10 8.92 -5.56
N ALA A 257 17.63 10.00 -4.97
CA ALA A 257 17.17 11.37 -5.20
C ALA A 257 17.21 11.82 -6.69
N ASP A 258 18.17 11.34 -7.47
CA ASP A 258 18.29 11.64 -8.90
C ASP A 258 17.22 10.96 -9.77
N MET A 259 16.51 9.97 -9.23
CA MET A 259 15.41 9.25 -9.89
C MET A 259 14.05 9.87 -9.63
N ILE A 260 13.92 10.75 -8.63
CA ILE A 260 12.64 11.28 -8.19
C ILE A 260 12.31 12.60 -8.88
N LYS A 261 11.08 12.80 -9.37
CA LYS A 261 10.60 14.11 -9.84
C LYS A 261 10.48 15.08 -8.65
N GLU A 262 10.83 16.35 -8.85
CA GLU A 262 10.59 17.37 -7.83
C GLU A 262 9.09 17.49 -7.54
N GLY A 263 8.73 17.41 -6.25
CA GLY A 263 7.34 17.43 -5.80
C GLY A 263 6.59 16.09 -5.88
N ALA A 264 7.24 14.99 -6.23
CA ALA A 264 6.61 13.67 -6.22
C ALA A 264 6.25 13.17 -4.81
N ALA A 265 5.31 12.24 -4.72
CA ALA A 265 5.09 11.43 -3.53
C ALA A 265 5.85 10.11 -3.62
N VAL A 266 6.52 9.72 -2.55
CA VAL A 266 7.29 8.46 -2.49
C VAL A 266 6.78 7.59 -1.36
N ILE A 267 6.24 6.43 -1.71
CA ILE A 267 5.70 5.43 -0.78
C ILE A 267 6.65 4.23 -0.75
N ASP A 268 7.37 4.09 0.35
CA ASP A 268 8.33 3.01 0.60
C ASP A 268 7.65 1.86 1.36
N VAL A 269 7.38 0.78 0.63
CA VAL A 269 6.80 -0.47 1.13
C VAL A 269 7.89 -1.47 1.51
N GLY A 270 9.12 -1.26 1.04
CA GLY A 270 10.27 -2.13 1.30
C GLY A 270 10.52 -2.30 2.79
N ILE A 271 10.80 -3.53 3.21
CA ILE A 271 11.27 -3.84 4.55
C ILE A 271 12.39 -4.87 4.39
N THR A 272 13.63 -4.39 4.48
CA THR A 272 14.81 -5.22 4.44
C THR A 272 15.55 -5.09 5.76
N ARG A 273 15.91 -6.24 6.34
CA ARG A 273 16.67 -6.30 7.57
C ARG A 273 18.15 -6.21 7.23
N VAL A 274 18.81 -5.16 7.71
CA VAL A 274 20.25 -4.95 7.50
C VAL A 274 20.96 -4.92 8.85
N GLN A 275 22.20 -5.38 8.86
CA GLN A 275 23.05 -5.29 10.04
C GLN A 275 23.82 -3.97 10.00
N ASP A 276 23.79 -3.24 11.10
CA ASP A 276 24.63 -2.06 11.25
C ASP A 276 26.10 -2.50 11.32
N PRO A 277 26.96 -2.04 10.39
CA PRO A 277 28.35 -2.49 10.32
C PRO A 277 29.19 -2.04 11.52
N VAL A 278 28.75 -1.03 12.27
CA VAL A 278 29.47 -0.47 13.42
C VAL A 278 28.97 -1.09 14.73
N THR A 279 27.65 -1.17 14.90
CA THR A 279 27.04 -1.62 16.17
C THR A 279 26.63 -3.10 16.18
N ALA A 280 26.73 -3.79 15.04
CA ALA A 280 26.22 -5.13 14.80
C ALA A 280 24.71 -5.31 15.07
N LYS A 281 23.99 -4.23 15.39
CA LYS A 281 22.55 -4.25 15.64
C LYS A 281 21.78 -4.36 14.33
N SER A 282 20.73 -5.17 14.34
CA SER A 282 19.82 -5.27 13.21
C SER A 282 18.91 -4.04 13.15
N ARG A 283 18.75 -3.45 11.96
CA ARG A 283 17.77 -2.39 11.69
C ARG A 283 16.95 -2.72 10.44
N LEU A 284 15.73 -2.18 10.38
CA LEU A 284 14.88 -2.26 9.19
C LEU A 284 15.11 -1.02 8.34
N VAL A 285 15.34 -1.22 7.05
CA VAL A 285 15.45 -0.16 6.05
C VAL A 285 14.48 -0.44 4.91
N GLY A 286 14.06 0.61 4.23
CA GLY A 286 13.22 0.50 3.04
C GLY A 286 14.02 0.44 1.76
N ASP A 287 13.31 0.54 0.64
CA ASP A 287 13.89 0.51 -0.70
C ASP A 287 14.43 1.89 -1.16
N VAL A 288 14.09 2.95 -0.42
CA VAL A 288 14.38 4.34 -0.78
C VAL A 288 15.56 4.88 0.03
N ASP A 289 16.46 5.60 -0.64
CA ASP A 289 17.41 6.51 0.04
C ASP A 289 16.64 7.68 0.65
N PHE A 290 16.15 7.47 1.87
CA PHE A 290 15.23 8.38 2.55
C PHE A 290 15.80 9.80 2.69
N GLU A 291 17.06 9.95 3.12
CA GLU A 291 17.67 11.25 3.38
C GLU A 291 17.91 12.05 2.09
N GLY A 292 18.29 11.37 1.00
CA GLY A 292 18.42 11.99 -0.31
C GLY A 292 17.07 12.38 -0.89
N VAL A 293 16.11 11.46 -0.90
CA VAL A 293 14.80 11.64 -1.54
C VAL A 293 13.92 12.64 -0.80
N LYS A 294 14.01 12.71 0.54
CA LYS A 294 13.29 13.69 1.36
C LYS A 294 13.56 15.14 0.93
N LYS A 295 14.72 15.44 0.34
CA LYS A 295 15.07 16.79 -0.10
C LYS A 295 14.45 17.19 -1.45
N LYS A 296 13.72 16.28 -2.11
CA LYS A 296 13.18 16.47 -3.47
C LYS A 296 11.69 16.13 -3.60
N ALA A 297 11.23 15.10 -2.89
CA ALA A 297 9.84 14.72 -2.85
C ALA A 297 8.99 15.77 -2.09
N SER A 298 7.69 15.88 -2.39
CA SER A 298 6.75 16.60 -1.53
C SER A 298 6.28 15.73 -0.36
N TYR A 299 6.23 14.41 -0.56
CA TYR A 299 5.79 13.45 0.44
C TYR A 299 6.70 12.22 0.45
N ILE A 300 6.99 11.70 1.64
CA ILE A 300 7.76 10.45 1.79
C ILE A 300 7.27 9.65 3.00
N THR A 301 7.12 8.33 2.86
CA THR A 301 6.89 7.45 4.03
C THR A 301 8.21 6.96 4.61
N PRO A 302 8.38 6.96 5.94
CA PRO A 302 9.58 6.41 6.57
C PRO A 302 9.51 4.88 6.69
N VAL A 303 10.67 4.24 6.74
CA VAL A 303 10.79 2.84 7.15
C VAL A 303 11.76 2.75 8.33
N PRO A 304 11.31 2.23 9.50
CA PRO A 304 9.96 1.77 9.83
C PRO A 304 8.98 2.93 10.11
N GLY A 305 7.67 2.61 10.17
CA GLY A 305 6.63 3.53 10.63
C GLY A 305 5.75 4.15 9.53
N GLY A 306 6.03 3.85 8.26
CA GLY A 306 5.20 4.13 7.10
C GLY A 306 4.18 3.03 6.83
N VAL A 307 4.41 2.21 5.79
CA VAL A 307 3.41 1.25 5.28
C VAL A 307 3.12 0.10 6.25
N GLY A 308 4.12 -0.42 6.97
CA GLY A 308 3.96 -1.59 7.86
C GLY A 308 2.79 -1.49 8.87
N PRO A 309 2.69 -0.40 9.67
CA PRO A 309 1.55 -0.18 10.55
C PRO A 309 0.19 -0.13 9.83
N MET A 310 0.15 0.36 8.58
CA MET A 310 -1.08 0.41 7.79
C MET A 310 -1.54 -0.99 7.40
N THR A 311 -0.62 -1.89 7.03
CA THR A 311 -0.97 -3.28 6.71
C THR A 311 -1.73 -3.94 7.86
N VAL A 312 -1.25 -3.77 9.10
CA VAL A 312 -1.93 -4.35 10.28
C VAL A 312 -3.31 -3.69 10.48
N ALA A 313 -3.43 -2.38 10.31
CA ALA A 313 -4.70 -1.68 10.45
C ALA A 313 -5.73 -2.11 9.39
N MET A 314 -5.31 -2.33 8.15
CA MET A 314 -6.19 -2.77 7.06
C MET A 314 -6.64 -4.23 7.22
N LEU A 315 -5.78 -5.09 7.78
CA LEU A 315 -6.18 -6.44 8.17
C LEU A 315 -7.36 -6.40 9.15
N MET A 316 -7.32 -5.52 10.16
CA MET A 316 -8.42 -5.38 11.11
C MET A 316 -9.72 -4.94 10.43
N LYS A 317 -9.65 -4.02 9.46
CA LYS A 317 -10.82 -3.63 8.67
C LYS A 317 -11.36 -4.80 7.84
N ASN A 318 -10.50 -5.59 7.19
CA ASN A 318 -10.93 -6.79 6.46
C ASN A 318 -11.64 -7.80 7.38
N THR A 319 -11.13 -8.02 8.59
CA THR A 319 -11.79 -8.93 9.55
C THR A 319 -13.19 -8.45 9.94
N ILE A 320 -13.39 -7.14 10.12
CA ILE A 320 -14.73 -6.59 10.41
C ILE A 320 -15.66 -6.74 9.20
N ILE A 321 -15.16 -6.48 7.99
CA ILE A 321 -15.90 -6.68 6.72
C ILE A 321 -16.33 -8.15 6.58
N ALA A 322 -15.44 -9.09 6.91
CA ALA A 322 -15.70 -10.52 6.88
C ALA A 322 -16.81 -10.92 7.86
N ALA A 323 -16.70 -10.49 9.12
CA ALA A 323 -17.68 -10.77 10.16
C ALA A 323 -19.07 -10.20 9.84
N LYS A 324 -19.12 -9.00 9.27
CA LYS A 324 -20.37 -8.35 8.82
C LYS A 324 -20.93 -8.98 7.53
N LYS A 325 -20.21 -9.90 6.88
CA LYS A 325 -20.59 -10.58 5.63
C LYS A 325 -20.93 -9.61 4.49
N LEU A 326 -20.28 -8.44 4.46
CA LEU A 326 -20.61 -7.36 3.54
C LEU A 326 -20.33 -7.69 2.06
N LEU A 327 -19.51 -8.72 1.81
CA LEU A 327 -19.12 -9.16 0.47
C LEU A 327 -19.91 -10.37 -0.03
N LYS A 328 -20.88 -10.88 0.75
CA LYS A 328 -21.75 -11.95 0.25
C LYS A 328 -22.73 -11.36 -0.77
N PRO A 329 -22.77 -11.86 -2.02
CA PRO A 329 -23.86 -11.49 -2.92
C PRO A 329 -25.18 -11.78 -2.24
N LYS A 330 -26.15 -10.86 -2.31
CA LYS A 330 -27.53 -11.10 -1.85
C LYS A 330 -28.20 -12.28 -2.58
N GLU A 331 -27.56 -12.83 -3.61
CA GLU A 331 -28.10 -13.81 -4.55
C GLU A 331 -27.90 -15.28 -4.16
N LEU A 332 -27.15 -15.62 -3.10
CA LEU A 332 -27.00 -17.03 -2.69
C LEU A 332 -28.23 -17.61 -1.96
N LYS A 333 -29.30 -16.82 -1.77
CA LYS A 333 -30.61 -17.31 -1.31
C LYS A 333 -31.56 -17.72 -2.45
N ALA A 334 -31.25 -17.39 -3.71
CA ALA A 334 -32.14 -17.63 -4.84
C ALA A 334 -31.77 -18.87 -5.68
N LEU A 335 -30.63 -19.52 -5.40
CA LEU A 335 -30.14 -20.71 -6.12
C LEU A 335 -30.28 -22.01 -5.32
N THR A 336 -30.88 -21.95 -4.13
CA THR A 336 -31.14 -23.10 -3.24
C THR A 336 -32.59 -23.16 -2.74
N ALA A 337 -33.49 -22.41 -3.37
CA ALA A 337 -34.94 -22.50 -3.18
C ALA A 337 -35.60 -23.06 -4.44
#